data_AF-A0A944N7Y1-F1
#
_entry.id   AF-A0A944N7Y1-F1
#
_cell.length_a   1.000
_cell.length_b   1.000
_cell.length_c   1.000
_cell.angle_alpha   90.00
_cell.angle_beta   90.00
_cell.angle_gamma   90.00
#
_symmetry.space_group_name_H-M   'P 1'
#
loop_
_entity.id
_entity.type
_entity.pdbx_description
1 polymer ?
#
loop_
_entity_poly.entity_id
_entity_poly.type
_entity_poly.pdbx_seq_one_letter_code
_entity_poly.pdbx_strand_id
1 'polypeptide(L)'
;MLTIEKIVLITLVVLLTNFSAGHLLASHWQPTNAFFPFTLNASDKGTPTMSEVEYHQRLDQFTSLYNGEFEHRQVEFSFIRRWSDGIINARSSQQGGEWSITVNGGLARTKHMTKDAFDAVICHEIGHHLGGAPHYLTQWSWASTEGQADYFSALKCLRKLYQNDDNVALIAKQEIDPLVKSRCNQVFSSPQKSAICQRAAAAGMVIARLQNWARRSRRSLAFDTPDAQEVSTTLEGYPSAQCRLDTYLAAATCPVAKEIELSPSDPTQGVCIADSHHFGFRPACWFFLSI
;
A
#
# COMPACT_ATOMS: atom_id res chain seq x y z
N MET A 1 -86.09 -25.73 21.56
CA MET A 1 -84.86 -26.42 21.16
C MET A 1 -83.91 -25.37 20.63
N LEU A 2 -83.03 -24.85 21.49
CA LEU A 2 -82.06 -23.78 21.22
C LEU A 2 -80.67 -24.38 21.43
N THR A 3 -79.89 -24.50 20.36
CA THR A 3 -78.45 -24.86 20.38
C THR A 3 -77.67 -23.57 20.12
N ILE A 4 -77.01 -23.02 21.14
CA ILE A 4 -75.62 -23.26 21.56
C ILE A 4 -74.58 -22.63 20.59
N GLU A 5 -73.84 -21.68 21.19
CA GLU A 5 -72.47 -21.23 20.90
C GLU A 5 -72.19 -20.34 19.68
N LYS A 6 -72.08 -19.03 19.94
CA LYS A 6 -71.02 -18.20 19.36
C LYS A 6 -70.28 -17.48 20.48
N ILE A 7 -69.13 -18.05 20.84
CA ILE A 7 -68.12 -17.42 21.71
C ILE A 7 -67.46 -16.29 20.91
N VAL A 8 -67.43 -15.12 21.53
CA VAL A 8 -66.74 -13.91 21.06
C VAL A 8 -65.23 -14.15 21.14
N LEU A 9 -64.57 -14.22 19.98
CA LEU A 9 -63.11 -14.25 19.90
C LEU A 9 -62.58 -12.82 20.08
N ILE A 10 -62.10 -12.51 21.28
CA ILE A 10 -61.36 -11.28 21.57
C ILE A 10 -59.95 -11.47 21.00
N THR A 11 -59.67 -10.83 19.87
CA THR A 11 -58.31 -10.74 19.31
C THR A 11 -57.48 -9.82 20.20
N LEU A 12 -56.68 -10.40 21.10
CA LEU A 12 -55.69 -9.69 21.88
C LEU A 12 -54.53 -9.31 20.94
N VAL A 13 -54.49 -8.05 20.49
CA VAL A 13 -53.32 -7.50 19.80
C VAL A 13 -52.22 -7.28 20.84
N VAL A 14 -51.35 -8.27 21.00
CA VAL A 14 -50.07 -8.08 21.68
C VAL A 14 -49.12 -7.42 20.68
N LEU A 15 -48.95 -6.10 20.83
CA LEU A 15 -47.83 -5.36 20.26
C LEU A 15 -46.54 -5.88 20.91
N LEU A 16 -45.94 -6.89 20.29
CA LEU A 16 -44.54 -7.23 20.53
C LEU A 16 -43.69 -6.14 19.88
N THR A 17 -43.35 -5.12 20.67
CA THR A 17 -42.22 -4.24 20.39
C THR A 17 -40.95 -5.09 20.49
N ASN A 18 -40.55 -5.69 19.37
CA ASN A 18 -39.19 -6.20 19.21
C ASN A 18 -38.23 -4.99 19.20
N PHE A 19 -37.83 -4.55 20.39
CA PHE A 19 -36.54 -3.91 20.58
C PHE A 19 -35.47 -4.99 20.36
N SER A 20 -35.17 -5.30 19.10
CA SER A 20 -33.89 -5.89 18.76
C SER A 20 -32.83 -4.82 19.03
N ALA A 21 -32.11 -5.03 20.13
CA ALA A 21 -30.87 -4.36 20.45
C ALA A 21 -30.03 -4.21 19.18
N GLY A 22 -29.51 -3.00 19.00
CA GLY A 22 -28.79 -2.60 17.80
C GLY A 22 -27.82 -3.68 17.35
N HIS A 23 -27.96 -4.10 16.08
CA HIS A 23 -26.81 -4.52 15.32
C HIS A 23 -25.88 -3.32 15.22
N LEU A 24 -25.04 -3.16 16.25
CA LEU A 24 -23.67 -2.75 16.04
C LEU A 24 -23.13 -3.72 15.00
N LEU A 25 -23.28 -3.36 13.72
CA LEU A 25 -22.41 -3.88 12.70
C LEU A 25 -21.02 -3.59 13.23
N ALA A 26 -20.34 -4.64 13.68
CA ALA A 26 -18.92 -4.60 13.86
C ALA A 26 -18.39 -4.09 12.53
N SER A 27 -18.07 -2.81 12.48
CA SER A 27 -17.18 -2.26 11.48
C SER A 27 -16.04 -3.26 11.45
N HIS A 28 -15.78 -3.85 10.29
CA HIS A 28 -14.68 -4.78 10.11
C HIS A 28 -13.39 -3.95 10.25
N TRP A 29 -13.07 -3.61 11.50
CA TRP A 29 -11.88 -2.88 11.88
C TRP A 29 -10.73 -3.82 11.67
N GLN A 30 -9.87 -3.50 10.71
CA GLN A 30 -8.65 -4.25 10.52
C GLN A 30 -7.79 -4.17 11.78
N PRO A 31 -7.48 -5.29 12.46
CA PRO A 31 -6.34 -5.29 13.34
C PRO A 31 -5.11 -5.27 12.42
N THR A 32 -4.40 -4.14 12.44
CA THR A 32 -2.97 -4.01 12.09
C THR A 32 -2.51 -3.81 10.62
N ASN A 33 -3.28 -3.19 9.72
CA ASN A 33 -2.68 -2.48 8.55
C ASN A 33 -2.21 -1.10 8.99
N ALA A 34 -1.35 -1.04 9.99
CA ALA A 34 -0.65 0.18 10.29
C ALA A 34 0.79 -0.08 9.93
N PHE A 35 1.34 0.76 9.04
CA PHE A 35 2.75 0.83 8.66
C PHE A 35 3.66 0.70 9.90
N PHE A 36 3.10 1.09 11.05
CA PHE A 36 3.56 0.83 12.39
C PHE A 36 2.49 0.16 13.25
N PRO A 37 2.76 -0.97 13.93
CA PRO A 37 1.92 -1.46 15.03
C PRO A 37 1.85 -0.47 16.22
N PHE A 38 2.47 0.71 16.09
CA PHE A 38 2.48 1.80 17.04
C PHE A 38 1.88 3.04 16.38
N THR A 39 0.83 3.61 16.96
CA THR A 39 0.39 4.98 16.65
C THR A 39 1.49 5.93 17.10
N LEU A 40 2.42 6.22 16.18
CA LEU A 40 3.44 7.23 16.39
C LEU A 40 2.79 8.57 16.15
N ASN A 41 2.63 9.35 17.22
CA ASN A 41 2.26 10.74 17.09
C ASN A 41 3.49 11.51 16.62
N ALA A 42 3.31 12.38 15.62
CA ALA A 42 4.27 13.40 15.25
C ALA A 42 4.40 14.44 16.40
N SER A 43 5.08 14.06 17.48
CA SER A 43 5.56 14.97 18.52
C SER A 43 6.94 15.56 18.18
N ASP A 44 7.52 15.13 17.05
CA ASP A 44 8.83 15.55 16.60
C ASP A 44 8.80 17.01 16.14
N LYS A 45 9.52 17.87 16.87
CA LYS A 45 9.68 19.32 16.63
C LYS A 45 10.57 19.60 15.40
N GLY A 46 10.23 19.05 14.24
CA GLY A 46 10.88 19.32 12.96
C GLY A 46 10.00 20.17 12.04
N THR A 47 10.60 20.85 11.07
CA THR A 47 9.86 21.52 10.00
C THR A 47 9.11 20.46 9.18
N PRO A 48 7.79 20.60 8.97
CA PRO A 48 7.03 19.67 8.16
C PRO A 48 7.63 19.51 6.77
N THR A 49 7.75 18.27 6.31
CA THR A 49 8.30 17.94 4.99
C THR A 49 7.32 18.22 3.84
N MET A 50 6.05 18.41 4.17
CA MET A 50 4.96 18.67 3.25
C MET A 50 3.95 19.62 3.90
N SER A 51 3.50 20.62 3.15
CA SER A 51 2.38 21.50 3.54
C SER A 51 1.03 20.80 3.36
N GLU A 52 -0.02 21.34 3.99
CA GLU A 52 -1.39 20.82 3.83
C GLU A 52 -1.84 20.88 2.37
N VAL A 53 -1.56 22.00 1.70
CA VAL A 53 -1.89 22.19 0.27
C VAL A 53 -1.23 21.10 -0.59
N GLU A 54 0.06 20.85 -0.38
CA GLU A 54 0.78 19.79 -1.11
C GLU A 54 0.20 18.40 -0.80
N TYR A 55 -0.14 18.13 0.46
CA TYR A 55 -0.77 16.88 0.86
C TYR A 55 -2.08 16.64 0.11
N HIS A 56 -2.95 17.65 0.02
CA HIS A 56 -4.20 17.53 -0.72
C HIS A 56 -3.96 17.37 -2.22
N GLN A 57 -3.08 18.18 -2.82
CA GLN A 57 -2.75 18.10 -4.24
C GLN A 57 -2.18 16.73 -4.63
N ARG A 58 -1.32 16.13 -3.78
CA ARG A 58 -0.76 14.80 -4.04
C ARG A 58 -1.84 13.72 -4.05
N LEU A 59 -2.78 13.76 -3.11
CA LEU A 59 -3.90 12.81 -3.07
C LEU A 59 -4.88 13.01 -4.23
N ASP A 60 -5.12 14.26 -4.66
CA ASP A 60 -5.93 14.55 -5.86
C ASP A 60 -5.30 13.95 -7.11
N GLN A 61 -3.98 14.05 -7.25
CA GLN A 61 -3.26 13.46 -8.38
C GLN A 61 -3.41 11.93 -8.42
N PHE A 62 -3.43 11.25 -7.27
CA PHE A 62 -3.71 9.81 -7.21
C PHE A 62 -5.16 9.48 -7.57
N THR A 63 -6.12 10.27 -7.08
CA THR A 63 -7.52 10.13 -7.48
C THR A 63 -7.64 10.23 -9.00
N SER A 64 -7.09 11.28 -9.62
CA SER A 64 -7.12 11.43 -11.08
C SER A 64 -6.42 10.29 -11.81
N LEU A 65 -5.32 9.77 -11.26
CA LEU A 65 -4.54 8.71 -11.90
C LEU A 65 -5.27 7.36 -11.91
N TYR A 66 -6.01 7.04 -10.85
CA TYR A 66 -6.60 5.71 -10.64
C TYR A 66 -8.12 5.66 -10.77
N ASN A 67 -8.80 6.80 -10.93
CA ASN A 67 -10.27 6.84 -11.00
C ASN A 67 -10.81 5.87 -12.05
N GLY A 68 -10.24 5.84 -13.26
CA GLY A 68 -10.67 4.93 -14.32
C GLY A 68 -10.48 3.44 -13.99
N GLU A 69 -9.46 3.08 -13.21
CA GLU A 69 -9.22 1.68 -12.81
C GLU A 69 -10.24 1.18 -11.78
N PHE A 70 -10.65 2.06 -10.86
CA PHE A 70 -11.68 1.77 -9.86
C PHE A 70 -13.09 1.85 -10.45
N GLU A 71 -13.37 2.81 -11.34
CA GLU A 71 -14.64 2.89 -12.08
C GLU A 71 -14.88 1.63 -12.94
N HIS A 72 -13.83 1.12 -13.61
CA HIS A 72 -13.94 -0.12 -14.38
C HIS A 72 -14.34 -1.31 -13.48
N ARG A 73 -13.92 -1.30 -12.21
CA ARG A 73 -14.30 -2.31 -11.20
C ARG A 73 -15.66 -2.07 -10.58
N GLN A 74 -16.35 -1.00 -10.97
CA GLN A 74 -17.65 -0.61 -10.45
C GLN A 74 -17.62 -0.38 -8.92
N VAL A 75 -16.52 0.18 -8.42
CA VAL A 75 -16.33 0.56 -7.01
C VAL A 75 -16.12 2.06 -6.87
N GLU A 76 -16.62 2.63 -5.78
CA GLU A 76 -16.36 4.01 -5.42
C GLU A 76 -15.06 4.07 -4.62
N PHE A 77 -14.05 4.77 -5.15
CA PHE A 77 -12.75 4.94 -4.49
C PHE A 77 -12.58 6.37 -3.95
N SER A 78 -12.17 6.49 -2.69
CA SER A 78 -11.92 7.80 -2.07
C SER A 78 -10.74 7.82 -1.10
N PHE A 79 -10.17 9.01 -0.88
CA PHE A 79 -9.20 9.23 0.20
C PHE A 79 -9.91 9.85 1.41
N ILE A 80 -9.77 9.20 2.58
CA ILE A 80 -10.17 9.78 3.87
C ILE A 80 -8.99 10.59 4.40
N ARG A 81 -9.09 11.92 4.23
CA ARG A 81 -8.00 12.85 4.49
C ARG A 81 -8.01 13.33 5.94
N ARG A 82 -7.03 12.91 6.74
CA ARG A 82 -6.94 13.24 8.16
C ARG A 82 -5.75 14.15 8.45
N TRP A 83 -5.72 15.33 7.85
CA TRP A 83 -4.60 16.25 7.98
C TRP A 83 -4.28 16.59 9.45
N SER A 84 -5.26 16.97 10.26
CA SER A 84 -5.03 17.35 11.66
C SER A 84 -4.55 16.19 12.55
N ASP A 85 -4.71 14.94 12.10
CA ASP A 85 -4.31 13.76 12.83
C ASP A 85 -2.77 13.63 12.87
N GLY A 86 -2.22 13.49 14.07
CA GLY A 86 -0.78 13.37 14.31
C GLY A 86 -0.22 11.97 14.06
N ILE A 87 -1.06 10.97 13.79
CA ILE A 87 -0.62 9.60 13.54
C ILE A 87 0.22 9.53 12.26
N ILE A 88 1.34 8.83 12.31
CA ILE A 88 2.17 8.49 11.15
C ILE A 88 1.64 7.17 10.57
N ASN A 89 0.59 7.23 9.74
CA ASN A 89 0.04 6.04 9.11
C ASN A 89 -0.77 6.36 7.84
N ALA A 90 -0.95 5.34 7.00
CA ALA A 90 -1.99 5.25 6.00
C ALA A 90 -2.61 3.85 6.07
N ARG A 91 -3.82 3.67 5.55
CA ARG A 91 -4.51 2.38 5.55
C ARG A 91 -5.58 2.27 4.49
N SER A 92 -5.56 1.16 3.77
CA SER A 92 -6.57 0.72 2.81
C SER A 92 -7.74 -0.01 3.46
N SER A 93 -8.95 0.17 2.92
CA SER A 93 -10.18 -0.46 3.40
C SER A 93 -11.13 -0.76 2.25
N GLN A 94 -11.78 -1.92 2.29
CA GLN A 94 -12.90 -2.25 1.40
C GLN A 94 -14.15 -2.56 2.23
N GLN A 95 -15.26 -1.93 1.89
CA GLN A 95 -16.57 -2.24 2.44
C GLN A 95 -17.62 -2.25 1.33
N GLY A 96 -18.00 -3.44 0.88
CA GLY A 96 -18.91 -3.57 -0.27
C GLY A 96 -18.32 -2.88 -1.52
N GLY A 97 -19.08 -1.96 -2.10
CA GLY A 97 -18.65 -1.15 -3.25
C GLY A 97 -17.81 0.08 -2.89
N GLU A 98 -17.55 0.35 -1.60
CA GLU A 98 -16.81 1.52 -1.14
C GLU A 98 -15.38 1.13 -0.75
N TRP A 99 -14.42 1.61 -1.52
CA TRP A 99 -13.00 1.39 -1.29
C TRP A 99 -12.37 2.70 -0.88
N SER A 100 -11.49 2.67 0.13
CA SER A 100 -10.89 3.91 0.61
C SER A 100 -9.50 3.73 1.16
N ILE A 101 -8.73 4.81 1.12
CA ILE A 101 -7.46 4.92 1.83
C ILE A 101 -7.55 6.06 2.84
N THR A 102 -7.41 5.74 4.12
CA THR A 102 -7.22 6.74 5.18
C THR A 102 -5.77 7.18 5.20
N VAL A 103 -5.52 8.48 5.14
CA VAL A 103 -4.17 9.04 5.18
C VAL A 103 -4.07 10.05 6.32
N ASN A 104 -3.28 9.73 7.35
CA ASN A 104 -3.08 10.62 8.50
C ASN A 104 -2.03 11.69 8.19
N GLY A 105 -2.25 12.92 8.61
CA GLY A 105 -1.35 14.04 8.31
C GLY A 105 0.02 13.94 9.01
N GLY A 106 0.12 13.20 10.12
CA GLY A 106 1.40 12.88 10.76
C GLY A 106 2.36 12.18 9.80
N LEU A 107 1.85 11.34 8.89
CA LEU A 107 2.65 10.70 7.83
C LEU A 107 3.28 11.72 6.89
N ALA A 108 2.52 12.74 6.49
CA ALA A 108 2.99 13.78 5.58
C ALA A 108 3.94 14.79 6.24
N ARG A 109 3.76 15.04 7.55
CA ARG A 109 4.52 16.05 8.30
C ARG A 109 5.76 15.53 9.01
N THR A 110 5.90 14.22 9.22
CA THR A 110 7.07 13.69 9.95
C THR A 110 8.37 14.03 9.25
N LYS A 111 9.38 14.49 10.02
CA LYS A 111 10.72 14.84 9.51
C LYS A 111 11.45 13.67 8.83
N HIS A 112 10.97 12.45 9.05
CA HIS A 112 11.49 11.23 8.46
C HIS A 112 10.93 10.94 7.06
N MET A 113 10.01 11.77 6.56
CA MET A 113 9.36 11.57 5.27
C MET A 113 9.97 12.44 4.17
N THR A 114 9.82 11.99 2.93
CA THR A 114 10.05 12.81 1.72
C THR A 114 8.81 12.74 0.84
N LYS A 115 8.69 13.62 -0.15
CA LYS A 115 7.56 13.57 -1.11
C LYS A 115 7.51 12.20 -1.81
N ASP A 116 8.65 11.73 -2.33
CA ASP A 116 8.72 10.44 -3.03
C ASP A 116 8.38 9.26 -2.11
N ALA A 117 8.79 9.31 -0.84
CA ALA A 117 8.44 8.28 0.13
C ALA A 117 6.97 8.32 0.56
N PHE A 118 6.37 9.51 0.67
CA PHE A 118 4.93 9.64 0.91
C PHE A 118 4.14 9.03 -0.25
N ASP A 119 4.55 9.33 -1.48
CA ASP A 119 3.95 8.78 -2.70
C ASP A 119 4.05 7.26 -2.73
N ALA A 120 5.21 6.72 -2.35
CA ALA A 120 5.43 5.29 -2.25
C ALA A 120 4.51 4.62 -1.21
N VAL A 121 4.21 5.28 -0.08
CA VAL A 121 3.22 4.78 0.89
C VAL A 121 1.82 4.81 0.31
N ILE A 122 1.40 5.88 -0.37
CA ILE A 122 0.07 5.91 -1.00
C ILE A 122 -0.03 4.83 -2.10
N CYS A 123 1.03 4.65 -2.87
CA CYS A 123 1.12 3.60 -3.86
C CYS A 123 1.10 2.19 -3.25
N HIS A 124 1.67 1.99 -2.07
CA HIS A 124 1.56 0.75 -1.30
C HIS A 124 0.10 0.48 -0.93
N GLU A 125 -0.61 1.48 -0.41
CA GLU A 125 -2.03 1.35 -0.07
C GLU A 125 -2.89 1.03 -1.30
N ILE A 126 -2.66 1.72 -2.43
CA ILE A 126 -3.29 1.35 -3.71
C ILE A 126 -2.91 -0.08 -4.12
N GLY A 127 -1.68 -0.51 -3.81
CA GLY A 127 -1.19 -1.86 -4.01
C GLY A 127 -1.97 -2.91 -3.22
N HIS A 128 -2.52 -2.62 -2.05
CA HIS A 128 -3.43 -3.57 -1.42
C HIS A 128 -4.68 -3.81 -2.28
N HIS A 129 -5.20 -2.77 -2.94
CA HIS A 129 -6.38 -2.91 -3.80
C HIS A 129 -6.09 -3.53 -5.19
N LEU A 130 -4.93 -3.18 -5.77
CA LEU A 130 -4.64 -3.43 -7.20
C LEU A 130 -3.32 -4.15 -7.46
N GLY A 131 -2.61 -4.57 -6.41
CA GLY A 131 -1.26 -5.15 -6.48
C GLY A 131 -1.22 -6.61 -6.96
N GLY A 132 -2.38 -7.26 -7.12
CA GLY A 132 -2.48 -8.65 -7.56
C GLY A 132 -1.89 -9.65 -6.55
N ALA A 133 -1.68 -10.88 -7.02
CA ALA A 133 -1.19 -11.97 -6.19
C ALA A 133 0.29 -11.76 -5.77
N PRO A 134 0.70 -12.24 -4.57
CA PRO A 134 -0.12 -12.97 -3.60
C PRO A 134 -0.96 -12.07 -2.68
N HIS A 135 -2.16 -12.56 -2.35
CA HIS A 135 -3.07 -11.96 -1.38
C HIS A 135 -2.93 -12.62 0.00
N TYR A 136 -3.47 -11.98 1.04
CA TYR A 136 -3.65 -12.62 2.35
C TYR A 136 -4.57 -13.85 2.22
N LEU A 137 -4.35 -14.91 3.01
CA LEU A 137 -5.15 -16.13 2.91
C LEU A 137 -6.43 -16.11 3.75
N THR A 138 -6.61 -15.11 4.62
CA THR A 138 -7.71 -15.07 5.61
C THR A 138 -8.68 -13.92 5.35
N GLN A 139 -9.17 -13.23 6.39
CA GLN A 139 -10.20 -12.19 6.34
C GLN A 139 -9.85 -10.97 5.46
N TRP A 140 -8.62 -10.91 4.93
CA TRP A 140 -8.10 -9.85 4.06
C TRP A 140 -7.80 -10.34 2.64
N SER A 141 -8.44 -11.41 2.18
CA SER A 141 -8.13 -12.04 0.89
C SER A 141 -8.32 -11.16 -0.35
N TRP A 142 -8.96 -10.01 -0.20
CA TRP A 142 -9.00 -8.96 -1.22
C TRP A 142 -7.68 -8.20 -1.38
N ALA A 143 -6.84 -8.17 -0.32
CA ALA A 143 -5.66 -7.34 -0.24
C ALA A 143 -4.41 -8.09 -0.70
N SER A 144 -3.58 -7.44 -1.51
CA SER A 144 -2.21 -7.92 -1.74
C SER A 144 -1.42 -7.90 -0.43
N THR A 145 -0.57 -8.90 -0.22
CA THR A 145 0.33 -8.97 0.95
C THR A 145 1.25 -7.75 1.05
N GLU A 146 1.79 -7.46 2.24
CA GLU A 146 2.65 -6.28 2.49
C GLU A 146 3.81 -6.14 1.50
N GLY A 147 4.53 -7.25 1.25
CA GLY A 147 5.64 -7.25 0.29
C GLY A 147 5.17 -7.05 -1.16
N GLN A 148 3.99 -7.59 -1.52
CA GLN A 148 3.42 -7.42 -2.85
C GLN A 148 2.93 -5.98 -3.07
N ALA A 149 2.36 -5.33 -2.04
CA ALA A 149 1.98 -3.93 -2.07
C ALA A 149 3.20 -3.00 -2.26
N ASP A 150 4.30 -3.25 -1.54
CA ASP A 150 5.59 -2.55 -1.75
C ASP A 150 6.13 -2.78 -3.16
N TYR A 151 6.03 -4.02 -3.66
CA TYR A 151 6.51 -4.36 -5.00
C TYR A 151 5.68 -3.65 -6.09
N PHE A 152 4.34 -3.66 -5.99
CA PHE A 152 3.45 -2.91 -6.86
C PHE A 152 3.75 -1.41 -6.84
N SER A 153 4.04 -0.87 -5.65
CA SER A 153 4.30 0.56 -5.46
C SER A 153 5.39 1.07 -6.41
N ALA A 154 6.56 0.43 -6.38
CA ALA A 154 7.68 0.81 -7.25
C ALA A 154 7.58 0.29 -8.69
N LEU A 155 6.98 -0.87 -8.92
CA LEU A 155 6.89 -1.48 -10.24
C LEU A 155 5.88 -0.78 -11.15
N LYS A 156 4.73 -0.36 -10.60
CA LYS A 156 3.59 0.15 -11.39
C LYS A 156 3.26 1.58 -10.99
N CYS A 157 2.89 1.80 -9.73
CA CYS A 157 2.25 3.03 -9.29
C CYS A 157 3.16 4.27 -9.43
N LEU A 158 4.37 4.22 -8.87
CA LEU A 158 5.32 5.33 -8.99
C LEU A 158 5.71 5.63 -10.44
N ARG A 159 5.75 4.60 -11.32
CA ARG A 159 6.02 4.78 -12.75
C ARG A 159 4.88 5.44 -13.51
N LYS A 160 3.64 5.18 -13.09
CA LYS A 160 2.45 5.87 -13.62
C LYS A 160 2.44 7.32 -13.15
N LEU A 161 2.67 7.53 -11.85
CA LEU A 161 2.67 8.84 -11.22
C LEU A 161 3.72 9.80 -11.81
N TYR A 162 4.97 9.34 -11.92
CA TYR A 162 6.10 10.19 -12.30
C TYR A 162 6.35 10.30 -13.80
N GLN A 163 5.52 9.69 -14.64
CA GLN A 163 5.81 9.59 -16.08
C GLN A 163 6.02 10.95 -16.77
N ASN A 164 5.33 11.98 -16.28
CA ASN A 164 5.33 13.32 -16.85
C ASN A 164 6.17 14.33 -16.05
N ASP A 165 6.85 13.91 -14.98
CA ASP A 165 7.74 14.77 -14.21
C ASP A 165 9.06 15.01 -14.95
N ASP A 166 9.78 16.08 -14.63
CA ASP A 166 11.21 16.21 -15.00
C ASP A 166 12.08 15.38 -14.05
N ASN A 167 12.00 14.06 -14.18
CA ASN A 167 12.68 13.13 -13.27
C ASN A 167 14.20 13.30 -13.28
N VAL A 168 14.78 13.61 -14.45
CA VAL A 168 16.22 13.80 -14.58
C VAL A 168 16.69 15.00 -13.76
N ALA A 169 15.99 16.14 -13.86
CA ALA A 169 16.32 17.31 -13.05
C ALA A 169 16.06 17.10 -11.56
N LEU A 170 15.05 16.30 -11.20
CA LEU A 170 14.74 15.97 -9.80
C LEU A 170 15.83 15.09 -9.17
N ILE A 171 16.26 14.03 -9.83
CA ILE A 171 17.30 13.14 -9.29
C ILE A 171 18.68 13.81 -9.26
N ALA A 172 18.94 14.78 -10.12
CA ALA A 172 20.21 15.52 -10.14
C ALA A 172 20.44 16.33 -8.85
N LYS A 173 19.37 16.60 -8.09
CA LYS A 173 19.39 17.31 -6.81
C LYS A 173 19.51 16.37 -5.61
N GLN A 174 19.56 15.06 -5.84
CA GLN A 174 19.55 14.04 -4.80
C GLN A 174 20.85 13.24 -4.80
N GLU A 175 21.30 12.85 -3.61
CA GLU A 175 22.35 11.85 -3.47
C GLU A 175 21.74 10.45 -3.61
N ILE A 176 21.87 9.87 -4.80
CA ILE A 176 21.43 8.50 -5.08
C ILE A 176 22.61 7.53 -4.90
N ASP A 177 22.34 6.42 -4.21
CA ASP A 177 23.29 5.33 -3.98
C ASP A 177 23.90 4.81 -5.29
N PRO A 178 25.23 4.58 -5.37
CA PRO A 178 25.89 4.11 -6.58
C PRO A 178 25.34 2.79 -7.15
N LEU A 179 24.95 1.83 -6.29
CA LEU A 179 24.37 0.57 -6.73
C LEU A 179 23.02 0.79 -7.40
N VAL A 180 22.20 1.67 -6.81
CA VAL A 180 20.90 2.05 -7.39
C VAL A 180 21.09 2.70 -8.76
N LYS A 181 21.99 3.68 -8.87
CA LYS A 181 22.35 4.32 -10.16
C LYS A 181 22.76 3.28 -11.19
N SER A 182 23.69 2.39 -10.81
CA SER A 182 24.21 1.36 -11.70
C SER A 182 23.10 0.42 -12.19
N ARG A 183 22.29 -0.13 -11.28
CA ARG A 183 21.21 -1.07 -11.64
C ARG A 183 20.14 -0.41 -12.50
N CYS A 184 19.70 0.81 -12.15
CA CYS A 184 18.69 1.51 -12.94
C CYS A 184 19.19 1.84 -14.35
N ASN A 185 20.45 2.26 -14.51
CA ASN A 185 21.04 2.52 -15.82
C ASN A 185 21.28 1.25 -16.64
N GLN A 186 21.52 0.12 -15.97
CA GLN A 186 21.66 -1.19 -16.64
C GLN A 186 20.32 -1.69 -17.19
N VAL A 187 19.23 -1.47 -16.46
CA VAL A 187 17.89 -1.94 -16.86
C VAL A 187 17.21 -1.00 -17.85
N PHE A 188 17.37 0.32 -17.68
CA PHE A 188 16.66 1.32 -18.47
C PHE A 188 17.60 2.22 -19.25
N SER A 189 17.58 2.07 -20.58
CA SER A 189 18.32 2.96 -21.51
C SER A 189 17.77 4.38 -21.57
N SER A 190 16.48 4.58 -21.26
CA SER A 190 15.86 5.89 -21.21
C SER A 190 16.27 6.63 -19.92
N PRO A 191 16.88 7.84 -20.00
CA PRO A 191 17.23 8.62 -18.82
C PRO A 191 16.04 8.90 -17.91
N GLN A 192 14.87 9.17 -18.49
CA GLN A 192 13.62 9.38 -17.77
C GLN A 192 13.21 8.14 -16.96
N LYS A 193 13.21 6.95 -17.59
CA LYS A 193 12.85 5.69 -16.91
C LYS A 193 13.89 5.31 -15.85
N SER A 194 15.18 5.52 -16.12
CA SER A 194 16.24 5.31 -15.13
C SER A 194 16.06 6.25 -13.93
N ALA A 195 15.74 7.52 -14.15
CA ALA A 195 15.50 8.47 -13.07
C ALA A 195 14.28 8.08 -12.22
N ILE A 196 13.18 7.61 -12.84
CA ILE A 196 12.03 7.06 -12.10
C ILE A 196 12.43 5.84 -11.25
N CYS A 197 13.23 4.92 -11.80
CA CYS A 197 13.77 3.77 -11.07
C CYS A 197 14.58 4.22 -9.83
N GLN A 198 15.43 5.23 -9.99
CA GLN A 198 16.25 5.78 -8.90
C GLN A 198 15.38 6.42 -7.81
N ARG A 199 14.37 7.21 -8.18
CA ARG A 199 13.41 7.80 -7.24
C ARG A 199 12.66 6.73 -6.44
N ALA A 200 12.15 5.70 -7.11
CA ALA A 200 11.42 4.63 -6.46
C ALA A 200 12.28 3.84 -5.45
N ALA A 201 13.53 3.52 -5.81
CA ALA A 201 14.46 2.87 -4.89
C ALA A 201 14.83 3.77 -3.70
N ALA A 202 15.08 5.07 -3.94
CA ALA A 202 15.39 6.04 -2.89
C ALA A 202 14.22 6.24 -1.91
N ALA A 203 12.98 6.25 -2.41
CA ALA A 203 11.77 6.25 -1.59
C ALA A 203 11.71 5.02 -0.67
N GLY A 204 12.07 3.84 -1.18
CA GLY A 204 12.20 2.60 -0.41
C GLY A 204 13.18 2.70 0.77
N MET A 205 14.32 3.39 0.58
CA MET A 205 15.28 3.64 1.67
C MET A 205 14.67 4.51 2.78
N VAL A 206 13.94 5.55 2.43
CA VAL A 206 13.26 6.42 3.41
C VAL A 206 12.21 5.62 4.18
N ILE A 207 11.40 4.82 3.48
CA ILE A 207 10.40 3.93 4.07
C ILE A 207 11.04 2.91 5.04
N ALA A 208 12.12 2.26 4.63
CA ALA A 208 12.83 1.29 5.47
C ALA A 208 13.44 1.94 6.71
N ARG A 209 13.99 3.16 6.58
CA ARG A 209 14.51 3.94 7.73
C ARG A 209 13.39 4.34 8.68
N LEU A 210 12.26 4.79 8.15
CA LEU A 210 11.05 5.10 8.90
C LEU A 210 10.56 3.84 9.65
N GLN A 211 10.56 2.67 9.00
CA GLN A 211 10.28 1.37 9.62
C GLN A 211 11.20 1.07 10.82
N ASN A 212 12.51 1.20 10.62
CA ASN A 212 13.50 0.96 11.67
C ASN A 212 13.32 1.91 12.86
N TRP A 213 13.13 3.21 12.58
CA TRP A 213 12.93 4.23 13.61
C TRP A 213 11.76 3.87 14.55
N ALA A 214 10.60 3.54 13.99
CA ALA A 214 9.45 3.20 14.81
C ALA A 214 9.59 1.89 15.58
N ARG A 215 10.25 0.89 14.98
CA ARG A 215 10.55 -0.37 15.65
C ARG A 215 11.68 -0.24 16.67
N ARG A 216 12.24 0.97 16.83
CA ARG A 216 13.44 1.25 17.66
C ARG A 216 14.62 0.35 17.29
N SER A 217 14.67 -0.07 16.02
CA SER A 217 15.73 -0.91 15.46
C SER A 217 16.93 -0.05 15.09
N ARG A 218 18.12 -0.54 15.44
CA ARG A 218 19.41 0.06 15.06
C ARG A 218 20.10 -0.68 13.92
N ARG A 219 19.41 -1.60 13.25
CA ARG A 219 19.97 -2.33 12.11
C ARG A 219 20.29 -1.33 10.99
N SER A 220 21.51 -1.40 10.46
CA SER A 220 21.87 -0.66 9.25
C SER A 220 21.06 -1.16 8.06
N LEU A 221 20.81 -0.26 7.11
CA LEU A 221 20.16 -0.56 5.85
C LEU A 221 21.11 -0.21 4.73
N ALA A 222 21.27 -1.10 3.77
CA ALA A 222 22.13 -0.86 2.61
C ALA A 222 21.58 -1.60 1.39
N PHE A 223 21.71 -1.00 0.20
CA PHE A 223 21.24 -1.64 -1.04
C PHE A 223 22.13 -2.82 -1.48
N ASP A 224 23.40 -2.81 -1.07
CA ASP A 224 24.40 -3.84 -1.38
C ASP A 224 24.43 -5.01 -0.38
N THR A 225 23.64 -4.92 0.69
CA THR A 225 23.56 -5.92 1.76
C THR A 225 22.11 -6.41 1.91
N PRO A 226 21.60 -7.21 0.95
CA PRO A 226 20.22 -7.68 0.98
C PRO A 226 19.94 -8.60 2.17
N ASP A 227 18.68 -8.71 2.56
CA ASP A 227 18.22 -9.65 3.58
C ASP A 227 18.38 -11.09 3.08
N ALA A 228 19.20 -11.87 3.79
CA ALA A 228 19.50 -13.26 3.45
C ALA A 228 18.42 -14.25 3.92
N GLN A 229 17.35 -13.78 4.56
CA GLN A 229 16.24 -14.64 4.93
C GLN A 229 15.56 -15.21 3.68
N GLU A 230 15.18 -16.49 3.76
CA GLU A 230 14.34 -17.16 2.76
C GLU A 230 13.13 -17.75 3.48
N VAL A 231 11.93 -17.45 2.97
CA VAL A 231 10.68 -17.97 3.55
C VAL A 231 10.24 -19.25 2.84
N SER A 232 9.70 -20.21 3.59
CA SER A 232 9.13 -21.45 3.04
C SER A 232 7.67 -21.29 2.58
N THR A 233 7.04 -20.17 2.92
CA THR A 233 5.70 -19.75 2.50
C THR A 233 5.69 -18.24 2.44
N THR A 234 4.89 -17.64 1.56
CA THR A 234 4.82 -16.17 1.44
C THR A 234 4.46 -15.55 2.79
N LEU A 235 5.24 -14.57 3.21
CA LEU A 235 4.98 -13.76 4.39
C LEU A 235 3.88 -12.74 4.07
N GLU A 236 2.72 -12.89 4.69
CA GLU A 236 1.59 -11.97 4.46
C GLU A 236 1.79 -10.60 5.12
N GLY A 237 2.40 -10.59 6.31
CA GLY A 237 2.61 -9.40 7.12
C GLY A 237 3.91 -8.65 6.81
N TYR A 238 4.22 -7.66 7.66
CA TYR A 238 5.34 -6.75 7.44
C TYR A 238 6.70 -7.47 7.39
N PRO A 239 7.45 -7.40 6.27
CA PRO A 239 8.81 -7.90 6.21
C PRO A 239 9.76 -7.07 7.07
N SER A 240 11.01 -7.52 7.19
CA SER A 240 12.08 -6.72 7.81
C SER A 240 12.27 -5.40 7.05
N ALA A 241 12.83 -4.37 7.70
CA ALA A 241 13.10 -3.10 7.01
C ALA A 241 14.10 -3.26 5.85
N GLN A 242 15.07 -4.18 5.97
CA GLN A 242 16.00 -4.49 4.88
C GLN A 242 15.26 -5.21 3.74
N CYS A 243 14.45 -6.22 4.05
CA CYS A 243 13.67 -6.94 3.06
C CYS A 243 12.69 -6.01 2.30
N ARG A 244 12.12 -5.01 2.99
CA ARG A 244 11.33 -3.94 2.36
C ARG A 244 12.18 -3.09 1.42
N LEU A 245 13.38 -2.66 1.84
CA LEU A 245 14.32 -1.95 0.97
C LEU A 245 14.67 -2.74 -0.29
N ASP A 246 14.95 -4.04 -0.12
CA ASP A 246 15.26 -4.96 -1.21
C ASP A 246 14.09 -5.07 -2.19
N THR A 247 12.86 -5.06 -1.66
CA THR A 247 11.63 -5.13 -2.46
C THR A 247 11.45 -3.90 -3.33
N TYR A 248 11.67 -2.69 -2.79
CA TYR A 248 11.60 -1.45 -3.58
C TYR A 248 12.67 -1.42 -4.67
N LEU A 249 13.92 -1.82 -4.38
CA LEU A 249 14.96 -1.88 -5.40
C LEU A 249 14.66 -2.93 -6.47
N ALA A 250 14.19 -4.11 -6.08
CA ALA A 250 13.80 -5.15 -7.01
C ALA A 250 12.66 -4.67 -7.93
N ALA A 251 11.56 -4.17 -7.37
CA ALA A 251 10.44 -3.63 -8.13
C ALA A 251 10.88 -2.50 -9.08
N ALA A 252 11.68 -1.56 -8.59
CA ALA A 252 12.18 -0.43 -9.38
C ALA A 252 13.01 -0.91 -10.59
N THR A 253 13.76 -2.00 -10.44
CA THR A 253 14.66 -2.57 -11.46
C THR A 253 14.04 -3.68 -12.31
N CYS A 254 12.73 -3.94 -12.17
CA CYS A 254 12.04 -4.89 -13.03
C CYS A 254 11.57 -4.20 -14.34
N PRO A 255 12.04 -4.61 -15.54
CA PRO A 255 11.73 -3.91 -16.80
C PRO A 255 10.29 -4.10 -17.30
N VAL A 256 9.48 -4.92 -16.63
CA VAL A 256 8.08 -5.15 -17.05
C VAL A 256 7.32 -3.82 -17.09
N ALA A 257 6.63 -3.59 -18.20
CA ALA A 257 5.91 -2.36 -18.48
C ALA A 257 4.80 -2.10 -17.44
N LYS A 258 4.50 -0.82 -17.17
CA LYS A 258 3.49 -0.42 -16.17
C LYS A 258 2.05 -0.66 -16.65
N GLU A 259 1.90 -0.88 -17.94
CA GLU A 259 0.66 -1.18 -18.66
C GLU A 259 0.31 -2.67 -18.60
N ILE A 260 1.29 -3.55 -18.36
CA ILE A 260 1.03 -4.98 -18.18
C ILE A 260 0.48 -5.18 -16.76
N GLU A 261 -0.79 -5.55 -16.68
CA GLU A 261 -1.48 -5.77 -15.41
C GLU A 261 -0.92 -6.97 -14.64
N LEU A 262 -0.97 -6.86 -13.32
CA LEU A 262 -0.69 -7.97 -12.41
C LEU A 262 -1.92 -8.85 -12.31
N SER A 263 -1.74 -10.16 -12.28
CA SER A 263 -2.87 -11.08 -12.13
C SER A 263 -3.31 -11.16 -10.67
N PRO A 264 -4.62 -11.23 -10.38
CA PRO A 264 -5.14 -11.49 -9.04
C PRO A 264 -4.92 -12.94 -8.58
N SER A 265 -4.55 -13.87 -9.47
CA SER A 265 -4.42 -15.29 -9.14
C SER A 265 -3.09 -15.91 -9.55
N ASP A 266 -2.50 -15.44 -10.65
CA ASP A 266 -1.19 -15.91 -11.14
C ASP A 266 -0.09 -14.98 -10.61
N PRO A 267 0.71 -15.40 -9.62
CA PRO A 267 1.76 -14.55 -9.08
C PRO A 267 2.84 -14.24 -10.13
N THR A 268 2.96 -14.96 -11.24
CA THR A 268 4.03 -14.78 -12.23
C THR A 268 3.72 -13.75 -13.32
N GLN A 269 2.46 -13.34 -13.46
CA GLN A 269 2.03 -12.41 -14.51
C GLN A 269 2.39 -10.95 -14.16
N GLY A 270 2.95 -10.24 -15.14
CA GLY A 270 3.18 -8.80 -15.05
C GLY A 270 4.30 -8.40 -14.08
N VAL A 271 5.08 -9.36 -13.60
CA VAL A 271 6.24 -9.20 -12.70
C VAL A 271 7.50 -9.81 -13.32
N CYS A 272 8.65 -9.57 -12.69
CA CYS A 272 9.89 -10.22 -13.07
C CYS A 272 9.99 -11.60 -12.40
N ILE A 273 10.28 -12.63 -13.21
CA ILE A 273 10.56 -14.00 -12.79
C ILE A 273 11.95 -14.44 -13.27
N ALA A 274 12.59 -15.35 -12.52
CA ALA A 274 13.98 -15.77 -12.73
C ALA A 274 14.25 -16.27 -14.16
N ASP A 275 13.32 -16.99 -14.76
CA ASP A 275 13.51 -17.60 -16.08
C ASP A 275 13.55 -16.59 -17.24
N SER A 276 13.04 -15.37 -17.04
CA SER A 276 12.89 -14.36 -18.12
C SER A 276 13.59 -13.04 -17.84
N HIS A 277 14.12 -12.83 -16.64
CA HIS A 277 14.73 -11.57 -16.24
C HIS A 277 16.02 -11.82 -15.46
N HIS A 278 16.93 -10.84 -15.45
CA HIS A 278 18.16 -10.91 -14.64
C HIS A 278 18.03 -10.20 -13.29
N PHE A 279 17.08 -9.27 -13.18
CA PHE A 279 16.85 -8.46 -11.99
C PHE A 279 15.36 -8.33 -11.71
N GLY A 280 15.09 -7.82 -10.51
CA GLY A 280 13.78 -7.34 -10.13
C GLY A 280 12.82 -8.41 -9.62
N PHE A 281 13.31 -9.60 -9.28
CA PHE A 281 12.51 -10.63 -8.64
C PHE A 281 12.02 -10.18 -7.27
N ARG A 282 10.81 -10.59 -6.90
CA ARG A 282 10.33 -10.42 -5.52
C ARG A 282 11.28 -11.12 -4.54
N PRO A 283 11.81 -10.43 -3.51
CA PRO A 283 12.78 -11.00 -2.59
C PRO A 283 12.29 -12.25 -1.84
N ALA A 284 13.17 -13.24 -1.72
CA ALA A 284 12.92 -14.50 -1.00
C ALA A 284 12.68 -14.30 0.52
N CYS A 285 13.06 -13.14 1.07
CA CYS A 285 12.83 -12.79 2.48
C CYS A 285 11.35 -12.55 2.81
N TRP A 286 10.46 -12.48 1.81
CA TRP A 286 9.02 -12.45 2.02
C TRP A 286 8.22 -13.26 0.99
N PHE A 287 8.72 -13.44 -0.22
CA PHE A 287 8.00 -14.09 -1.30
C PHE A 287 8.43 -15.56 -1.46
N PHE A 288 7.44 -16.45 -1.52
CA PHE A 288 7.64 -17.85 -1.89
C PHE A 288 6.73 -18.21 -3.06
N LEU A 289 7.31 -18.70 -4.15
CA LEU A 289 6.56 -19.28 -5.26
C LEU A 289 6.56 -20.80 -5.10
N SER A 290 5.38 -21.39 -4.86
CA SER A 290 5.23 -22.83 -4.95
C SER A 290 5.34 -23.22 -6.42
N ILE A 291 6.43 -23.89 -6.78
CA ILE A 291 6.63 -24.53 -8.09
C ILE A 291 5.88 -25.86 -8.10
#